data_AF-A0A2V7EZA6-F1
#
_entry.id   AF-A0A2V7EZA6-F1
#
_cell.length_a   1.000
_cell.length_b   1.000
_cell.length_c   1.000
_cell.angle_alpha   90.00
_cell.angle_beta   90.00
_cell.angle_gamma   90.00
#
_symmetry.space_group_name_H-M   'P 1'
#
loop_
_entity.id
_entity.type
_entity.pdbx_description
1 polymer ?
#
loop_
_entity_poly.entity_id
_entity_poly.type
_entity_poly.pdbx_seq_one_letter_code
_entity_poly.pdbx_strand_id
1 'polypeptide(L)'
;MKLGLLGGGYTVLASGSGLRRVFADDELPASPQLQPFQVSLPVPPEPKEVVGGFTSTDCSDFTGSGTRFFQIVEEERSVQIHPALPATPIWGYRDANTSSAWNFVLGPTFKVRMNEGGVVVRMTNNLPAHPAGFPDPLRGFGVNRMTTHLHGGHHPSRSDGFPDNINSFFDDNKTSRFHRFVSEPGQSYDYCYPLLDPGFSTHEADATERPSTLWYHDHFFDFTGPNVYRGLAGFFLVFDDLDTGNEATGLMLPSNKFTSQGVTNDVGPFDIPLVLQDK
;
A
#
# COMPACT_ATOMS: atom_id res chain seq x y z
N MET A 1 -9.37 -0.87 -31.26
CA MET A 1 -8.25 0.10 -31.17
C MET A 1 -7.57 -0.11 -29.84
N LYS A 2 -6.29 -0.49 -29.86
CA LYS A 2 -5.40 -0.48 -28.69
C LYS A 2 -4.99 0.97 -28.43
N LEU A 3 -5.10 1.46 -27.20
CA LEU A 3 -4.43 2.68 -26.74
C LEU A 3 -4.10 2.48 -25.26
N GLY A 4 -2.84 2.10 -25.02
CA GLY A 4 -2.23 2.09 -23.70
C GLY A 4 -1.67 3.46 -23.33
N LEU A 5 -1.45 3.63 -22.03
CA LEU A 5 -0.41 4.42 -21.38
C LEU A 5 0.03 5.72 -22.06
N LEU A 6 -0.43 6.84 -21.50
CA LEU A 6 0.43 7.99 -21.23
C LEU A 6 0.08 8.53 -19.85
N GLY A 7 0.95 8.26 -18.87
CA GLY A 7 0.99 9.00 -17.62
C GLY A 7 1.20 10.49 -17.95
N GLY A 8 0.35 11.33 -17.39
CA GLY A 8 0.34 12.78 -17.62
C GLY A 8 1.56 13.45 -16.98
N GLY A 9 2.70 13.35 -17.65
CA GLY A 9 3.86 14.19 -17.45
C GLY A 9 4.05 15.12 -18.65
N TYR A 10 3.80 16.41 -18.43
CA TYR A 10 4.36 17.56 -19.14
C TYR A 10 4.14 17.70 -20.65
N THR A 11 3.31 18.67 -21.04
CA THR A 11 3.70 19.72 -22.00
C THR A 11 2.75 20.91 -21.89
N VAL A 12 3.16 21.99 -21.20
CA VAL A 12 2.71 23.34 -21.54
C VAL A 12 3.94 24.20 -21.74
N LEU A 13 4.09 24.65 -22.97
CA LEU A 13 5.15 25.51 -23.48
C LEU A 13 5.12 26.87 -22.75
N ALA A 14 6.20 27.20 -22.06
CA ALA A 14 6.50 28.58 -21.69
C ALA A 14 7.90 28.92 -22.20
N SER A 15 7.94 29.67 -23.30
CA SER A 15 9.13 30.37 -23.78
C SER A 15 9.41 31.53 -22.82
N GLY A 16 10.29 31.32 -21.85
CA GLY A 16 10.70 32.34 -20.88
C GLY A 16 11.65 31.75 -19.85
N SER A 17 12.68 32.51 -19.48
CA SER A 17 13.83 32.15 -18.63
C SER A 17 13.56 31.09 -17.55
N GLY A 18 14.12 29.89 -17.78
CA GLY A 18 14.29 28.82 -16.81
C GLY A 18 13.03 27.97 -16.56
N LEU A 19 13.15 26.66 -16.76
CA LEU A 19 12.23 25.69 -16.15
C LEU A 19 12.30 25.90 -14.63
N ARG A 20 11.35 26.64 -14.05
CA ARG A 20 11.14 26.60 -12.60
C ARG A 20 10.59 25.23 -12.26
N ARG A 21 11.47 24.35 -11.76
CA ARG A 21 11.09 23.08 -11.12
C ARG A 21 10.21 23.41 -9.92
N VAL A 22 9.12 22.67 -9.75
CA VAL A 22 8.10 22.91 -8.70
C VAL A 22 8.63 22.60 -7.30
N PHE A 23 9.75 21.90 -7.19
CA PHE A 23 10.48 21.68 -5.94
C PHE A 23 11.81 22.43 -6.01
N ALA A 24 11.99 23.40 -5.11
CA ALA A 24 13.24 24.14 -4.93
C ALA A 24 14.29 23.22 -4.28
N ASP A 25 14.87 22.34 -5.10
CA ASP A 25 15.86 21.34 -4.69
C ASP A 25 17.30 21.86 -4.82
N ASP A 26 17.49 22.98 -5.53
CA ASP A 26 18.81 23.53 -5.88
C ASP A 26 19.58 24.10 -4.66
N GLU A 27 18.91 24.28 -3.51
CA GLU A 27 19.52 24.73 -2.25
C GLU A 27 19.70 23.61 -1.21
N LEU A 28 19.25 22.39 -1.51
CA LEU A 28 19.49 21.25 -0.61
C LEU A 28 20.92 20.72 -0.81
N PRO A 29 21.62 20.32 0.27
CA PRO A 29 22.90 19.67 0.14
C PRO A 29 22.72 18.34 -0.61
N ALA A 30 23.68 18.01 -1.48
CA ALA A 30 23.71 16.71 -2.11
C ALA A 30 23.72 15.59 -1.05
N SER A 31 23.02 14.50 -1.34
CA SER A 31 23.05 13.30 -0.50
C SER A 31 24.50 12.83 -0.28
N PRO A 32 24.86 12.40 0.94
CA PRO A 32 26.21 11.93 1.22
C PRO A 32 26.55 10.72 0.34
N GLN A 33 27.82 10.60 -0.05
CA GLN A 33 28.27 9.40 -0.77
C GLN A 33 28.23 8.19 0.17
N LEU A 34 27.59 7.11 -0.28
CA LEU A 34 27.45 5.87 0.47
C LEU A 34 28.16 4.73 -0.27
N GLN A 35 28.79 3.83 0.49
CA GLN A 35 29.33 2.61 -0.08
C GLN A 35 28.17 1.69 -0.50
N PRO A 36 28.06 1.29 -1.78
CA PRO A 36 26.97 0.43 -2.21
C PRO A 36 27.12 -1.01 -1.66
N PHE A 37 26.00 -1.77 -1.68
CA PHE A 37 25.94 -3.20 -1.36
C PHE A 37 26.41 -3.58 0.07
N GLN A 38 26.11 -2.75 1.06
CA GLN A 38 26.47 -3.00 2.47
C GLN A 38 25.41 -3.75 3.28
N VAL A 39 24.17 -3.78 2.79
CA VAL A 39 23.01 -4.35 3.50
C VAL A 39 22.31 -5.34 2.57
N SER A 40 21.94 -6.50 3.09
CA SER A 40 21.08 -7.46 2.37
C SER A 40 19.74 -6.83 2.04
N LEU A 41 19.15 -7.20 0.90
CA LEU A 41 17.82 -6.74 0.51
C LEU A 41 16.79 -7.08 1.61
N PRO A 42 16.14 -6.08 2.23
CA PRO A 42 15.13 -6.34 3.23
C PRO A 42 13.82 -6.80 2.58
N VAL A 43 13.24 -7.90 3.09
CA VAL A 43 11.96 -8.43 2.61
C VAL A 43 10.93 -8.33 3.75
N PRO A 44 9.95 -7.40 3.67
CA PRO A 44 8.91 -7.29 4.69
C PRO A 44 8.06 -8.57 4.75
N PRO A 45 7.77 -9.09 5.95
CA PRO A 45 6.99 -10.31 6.11
C PRO A 45 5.51 -10.09 5.77
N GLU A 46 4.77 -11.19 5.62
CA GLU A 46 3.31 -11.16 5.51
C GLU A 46 2.65 -10.66 6.82
N PRO A 47 1.53 -9.91 6.72
CA PRO A 47 0.78 -9.52 7.90
C PRO A 47 0.08 -10.72 8.52
N LYS A 48 -0.07 -10.72 9.85
CA LYS A 48 -0.79 -11.78 10.56
C LYS A 48 -2.29 -11.56 10.46
N GLU A 49 -2.99 -12.63 10.15
CA GLU A 49 -4.44 -12.67 10.16
C GLU A 49 -4.98 -12.54 11.59
N VAL A 50 -6.04 -11.74 11.74
CA VAL A 50 -6.80 -11.59 12.99
C VAL A 50 -7.70 -12.80 13.16
N VAL A 51 -7.32 -13.73 14.03
CA VAL A 51 -8.10 -14.92 14.33
C VAL A 51 -9.47 -14.53 14.88
N GLY A 52 -10.53 -15.08 14.26
CA GLY A 52 -11.93 -14.74 14.61
C GLY A 52 -12.44 -13.45 13.96
N GLY A 53 -11.59 -12.72 13.25
CA GLY A 53 -11.95 -11.52 12.50
C GLY A 53 -12.38 -10.34 13.37
N PHE A 54 -12.96 -9.34 12.72
CA PHE A 54 -13.61 -8.21 13.38
C PHE A 54 -14.84 -7.76 12.58
N THR A 55 -15.79 -7.12 13.25
CA THR A 55 -16.97 -6.57 12.58
C THR A 55 -16.60 -5.34 11.77
N SER A 56 -17.07 -5.30 10.52
CA SER A 56 -17.02 -4.14 9.65
C SER A 56 -18.38 -3.92 9.01
N THR A 57 -19.07 -2.84 9.41
CA THR A 57 -20.37 -2.47 8.84
C THR A 57 -20.26 -2.08 7.37
N ASP A 58 -19.10 -1.54 6.98
CA ASP A 58 -18.86 -0.99 5.66
C ASP A 58 -18.51 -2.07 4.63
N CYS A 59 -18.02 -3.22 5.11
CA CYS A 59 -17.68 -4.39 4.31
C CYS A 59 -18.72 -5.51 4.36
N SER A 60 -19.89 -5.31 4.99
CA SER A 60 -20.87 -6.38 5.22
C SER A 60 -21.26 -7.13 3.95
N ASP A 61 -21.36 -6.42 2.83
CA ASP A 61 -21.76 -6.97 1.52
C ASP A 61 -20.65 -7.83 0.87
N PHE A 62 -19.42 -7.76 1.39
CA PHE A 62 -18.23 -8.44 0.88
C PHE A 62 -17.59 -9.40 1.90
N THR A 63 -18.21 -9.57 3.07
CA THR A 63 -17.76 -10.49 4.11
C THR A 63 -18.60 -11.76 4.10
N GLY A 64 -17.95 -12.92 4.14
CA GLY A 64 -18.61 -14.22 4.19
C GLY A 64 -17.76 -15.30 4.86
N SER A 65 -18.16 -16.56 4.68
CA SER A 65 -17.37 -17.70 5.14
C SER A 65 -16.06 -17.75 4.35
N GLY A 66 -14.94 -17.59 5.05
CA GLY A 66 -13.60 -17.60 4.44
C GLY A 66 -12.95 -16.22 4.30
N THR A 67 -13.67 -15.13 4.56
CA THR A 67 -13.05 -13.79 4.58
C THR A 67 -11.98 -13.70 5.66
N ARG A 68 -10.79 -13.24 5.26
CA ARG A 68 -9.64 -13.06 6.15
C ARG A 68 -9.54 -11.60 6.59
N PHE A 69 -9.09 -11.38 7.82
CA PHE A 69 -9.09 -10.04 8.43
C PHE A 69 -7.68 -9.64 8.83
N PHE A 70 -7.30 -8.41 8.54
CA PHE A 70 -5.97 -7.86 8.85
C PHE A 70 -6.08 -6.48 9.48
N GLN A 71 -5.11 -6.14 10.31
CA GLN A 71 -5.00 -4.83 10.94
C GLN A 71 -3.63 -4.25 10.65
N ILE A 72 -3.62 -3.11 9.98
CA ILE A 72 -2.40 -2.39 9.62
C ILE A 72 -2.46 -1.02 10.31
N VAL A 73 -1.34 -0.62 10.89
CA VAL A 73 -1.16 0.72 11.46
C VAL A 73 -0.19 1.51 10.61
N GLU A 74 -0.56 2.75 10.33
CA GLU A 74 0.34 3.78 9.88
C GLU A 74 0.95 4.45 11.11
N GLU A 75 2.27 4.47 11.23
CA GLU A 75 2.95 5.06 12.38
C GLU A 75 4.26 5.75 11.96
N GLU A 76 4.67 6.71 12.79
CA GLU A 76 6.01 7.27 12.70
C GLU A 76 7.00 6.30 13.37
N ARG A 77 8.08 5.95 12.66
CA ARG A 77 9.16 5.12 13.20
C ARG A 77 10.51 5.52 12.61
N SER A 78 11.60 5.11 13.24
CA SER A 78 12.96 5.30 12.71
C SER A 78 13.50 3.99 12.15
N VAL A 79 14.02 4.01 10.92
CA VAL A 79 14.59 2.84 10.24
C VAL A 79 16.02 3.10 9.82
N GLN A 80 16.91 2.14 10.11
CA GLN A 80 18.32 2.20 9.69
C GLN A 80 18.46 1.74 8.23
N ILE A 81 18.31 2.67 7.28
CA ILE A 81 18.31 2.33 5.83
C ILE A 81 19.72 1.98 5.33
N HIS A 82 20.76 2.62 5.87
CA HIS A 82 22.15 2.36 5.52
C HIS A 82 23.06 2.51 6.74
N PRO A 83 24.05 1.63 7.00
CA PRO A 83 24.85 1.64 8.22
C PRO A 83 25.70 2.91 8.43
N ALA A 84 26.04 3.63 7.36
CA ALA A 84 26.78 4.89 7.41
C ALA A 84 25.91 6.14 7.66
N LEU A 85 24.59 5.98 7.76
CA LEU A 85 23.65 7.06 8.06
C LEU A 85 23.10 6.92 9.49
N PRO A 86 22.57 7.98 10.10
CA PRO A 86 21.66 7.84 11.23
C PRO A 86 20.37 7.10 10.82
N ALA A 87 19.67 6.52 11.78
CA ALA A 87 18.32 6.01 11.53
C ALA A 87 17.42 7.13 11.00
N THR A 88 16.69 6.85 9.92
CA THR A 88 15.85 7.81 9.22
C THR A 88 14.43 7.77 9.79
N PRO A 89 13.87 8.90 10.26
CA PRO A 89 12.46 8.99 10.58
C PRO A 89 11.62 8.79 9.32
N ILE A 90 10.63 7.92 9.39
CA ILE A 90 9.72 7.57 8.31
C ILE A 90 8.28 7.51 8.81
N TRP A 91 7.34 7.57 7.89
CA TRP A 91 5.98 7.11 8.11
C TRP A 91 5.81 5.80 7.37
N GLY A 92 5.43 4.75 8.09
CA GLY A 92 5.40 3.42 7.52
C GLY A 92 4.21 2.61 8.00
N TYR A 93 3.74 1.72 7.13
CA TYR A 93 2.76 0.72 7.49
C TYR A 93 3.43 -0.41 8.31
N ARG A 94 2.71 -0.95 9.29
CA ARG A 94 3.12 -2.12 10.08
C ARG A 94 1.91 -2.99 10.38
N ASP A 95 2.11 -4.30 10.49
CA ASP A 95 1.10 -5.21 11.05
C ASP A 95 0.83 -4.89 12.54
N ALA A 96 -0.41 -4.54 12.87
CA ALA A 96 -0.81 -4.23 14.25
C ALA A 96 -0.67 -5.43 15.19
N ASN A 97 -0.70 -6.66 14.65
CA ASN A 97 -0.65 -7.91 15.41
C ASN A 97 0.77 -8.46 15.61
N THR A 98 1.79 -7.73 15.14
CA THR A 98 3.19 -8.08 15.44
C THR A 98 3.66 -7.39 16.72
N SER A 99 4.29 -8.16 17.61
CA SER A 99 4.96 -7.66 18.80
C SER A 99 6.44 -7.31 18.55
N SER A 100 6.96 -7.69 17.37
CA SER A 100 8.35 -7.42 16.99
C SER A 100 8.49 -6.02 16.43
N ALA A 101 9.65 -5.39 16.68
CA ALA A 101 10.00 -4.13 16.04
C ALA A 101 9.96 -4.29 14.51
N TRP A 102 9.33 -3.34 13.82
CA TRP A 102 9.22 -3.34 12.37
C TRP A 102 10.31 -2.48 11.75
N ASN A 103 11.41 -3.12 11.33
CA ASN A 103 12.60 -2.44 10.82
C ASN A 103 12.60 -2.31 9.29
N PHE A 104 11.43 -2.27 8.66
CA PHE A 104 11.29 -2.11 7.22
C PHE A 104 10.74 -0.72 6.89
N VAL A 105 11.17 -0.16 5.75
CA VAL A 105 10.55 1.04 5.19
C VAL A 105 9.15 0.70 4.69
N LEU A 106 9.04 -0.32 3.84
CA LEU A 106 7.78 -0.82 3.33
C LEU A 106 6.91 -1.47 4.43
N GLY A 107 5.60 -1.46 4.17
CA GLY A 107 4.63 -2.24 4.92
C GLY A 107 4.71 -3.75 4.69
N PRO A 108 3.89 -4.52 5.42
CA PRO A 108 3.78 -5.97 5.21
C PRO A 108 3.48 -6.32 3.74
N THR A 109 4.08 -7.41 3.27
CA THR A 109 3.79 -7.94 1.92
C THR A 109 2.56 -8.84 2.01
N PHE A 110 1.40 -8.42 1.53
CA PHE A 110 0.26 -9.33 1.47
C PHE A 110 0.52 -10.40 0.40
N LYS A 111 0.17 -11.65 0.71
CA LYS A 111 0.04 -12.74 -0.26
C LYS A 111 -1.33 -13.36 -0.10
N VAL A 112 -2.15 -13.18 -1.11
CA VAL A 112 -3.56 -13.57 -1.10
C VAL A 112 -3.92 -14.29 -2.39
N ARG A 113 -5.09 -14.92 -2.41
CA ARG A 113 -5.54 -15.70 -3.56
C ARG A 113 -6.91 -15.24 -4.02
N MET A 114 -7.10 -15.21 -5.33
CA MET A 114 -8.39 -14.93 -5.95
C MET A 114 -9.42 -15.99 -5.53
N ASN A 115 -10.69 -15.57 -5.41
CA ASN A 115 -11.84 -16.44 -5.17
C ASN A 115 -11.80 -17.25 -3.86
N GLU A 116 -10.99 -16.86 -2.87
CA GLU A 116 -10.89 -17.50 -1.54
C GLU A 116 -11.55 -16.66 -0.42
N GLY A 117 -12.70 -16.04 -0.70
CA GLY A 117 -13.49 -15.32 0.30
C GLY A 117 -13.05 -13.88 0.59
N GLY A 118 -11.99 -13.40 -0.08
CA GLY A 118 -11.52 -12.02 0.00
C GLY A 118 -10.86 -11.65 1.32
N VAL A 119 -10.48 -10.39 1.44
CA VAL A 119 -9.83 -9.84 2.63
C VAL A 119 -10.46 -8.52 3.06
N VAL A 120 -10.52 -8.29 4.38
CA VAL A 120 -10.82 -7.00 4.97
C VAL A 120 -9.60 -6.50 5.72
N VAL A 121 -9.15 -5.29 5.38
CA VAL A 121 -7.98 -4.66 5.98
C VAL A 121 -8.42 -3.40 6.72
N ARG A 122 -8.28 -3.42 8.05
CA ARG A 122 -8.44 -2.22 8.88
C ARG A 122 -7.14 -1.46 8.89
N MET A 123 -7.11 -0.32 8.22
CA MET A 123 -6.00 0.63 8.24
C MET A 123 -6.26 1.65 9.35
N THR A 124 -5.34 1.79 10.29
CA THR A 124 -5.43 2.76 11.40
C THR A 124 -4.35 3.81 11.27
N ASN A 125 -4.75 5.08 11.22
CA ASN A 125 -3.82 6.20 11.30
C ASN A 125 -3.38 6.39 12.76
N ASN A 126 -2.15 6.02 13.07
CA ASN A 126 -1.53 6.21 14.39
C ASN A 126 -0.39 7.25 14.32
N LEU A 127 -0.43 8.15 13.33
CA LEU A 127 0.49 9.28 13.28
C LEU A 127 0.17 10.28 14.41
N PRO A 128 1.18 11.00 14.93
CA PRO A 128 0.95 12.04 15.91
C PRO A 128 -0.02 13.11 15.39
N ALA A 129 -0.96 13.54 16.25
CA ALA A 129 -1.77 14.71 15.94
C ALA A 129 -0.86 15.96 15.92
N HIS A 130 -0.74 16.61 14.76
CA HIS A 130 -0.12 17.92 14.70
C HIS A 130 -1.09 18.97 15.26
N PRO A 131 -0.67 19.83 16.20
CA PRO A 131 -1.51 20.92 16.66
C PRO A 131 -1.86 21.84 15.49
N ALA A 132 -3.13 22.25 15.39
CA ALA A 132 -3.58 23.18 14.37
C ALA A 132 -2.69 24.44 14.35
N GLY A 133 -2.03 24.71 13.22
CA GLY A 133 -1.16 25.87 13.03
C GLY A 133 0.35 25.61 13.18
N PHE A 134 0.76 24.38 13.51
CA PHE A 134 2.16 23.97 13.40
C PHE A 134 2.32 23.06 12.17
N PRO A 135 3.17 23.42 11.18
CA PRO A 135 3.52 22.48 10.13
C PRO A 135 4.13 21.24 10.77
N ASP A 136 3.91 20.08 10.14
CA ASP A 136 4.60 18.83 10.41
C ASP A 136 6.08 19.10 10.80
N PRO A 137 6.62 18.45 11.85
CA PRO A 137 7.98 18.68 12.36
C PRO A 137 9.08 18.55 11.29
N LEU A 138 8.79 17.98 10.12
CA LEU A 138 9.65 17.95 8.93
C LEU A 138 9.23 18.99 7.86
N ARG A 139 8.85 20.20 8.29
CA ARG A 139 8.61 21.39 7.43
C ARG A 139 7.42 21.28 6.46
N GLY A 140 6.41 20.47 6.78
CA GLY A 140 5.21 20.33 5.93
C GLY A 140 5.36 19.39 4.74
N PHE A 141 6.41 18.56 4.69
CA PHE A 141 6.57 17.54 3.65
C PHE A 141 5.77 16.28 3.99
N GLY A 142 4.44 16.33 3.87
CA GLY A 142 3.53 15.26 4.29
C GLY A 142 2.43 15.78 5.20
N VAL A 143 1.36 15.01 5.34
CA VAL A 143 0.23 15.33 6.22
C VAL A 143 -0.26 14.07 6.93
N ASN A 144 -0.55 14.20 8.23
CA ASN A 144 -0.98 13.12 9.10
C ASN A 144 -2.45 12.70 8.87
N ARG A 145 -2.90 12.71 7.62
CA ARG A 145 -4.21 12.30 7.14
C ARG A 145 -4.02 11.22 6.10
N MET A 146 -4.82 10.17 6.21
CA MET A 146 -4.60 8.95 5.47
C MET A 146 -5.82 8.52 4.68
N THR A 147 -5.58 8.09 3.45
CA THR A 147 -6.47 7.21 2.70
C THR A 147 -5.59 6.27 1.90
N THR A 148 -5.80 4.96 2.01
CA THR A 148 -4.98 3.96 1.34
C THR A 148 -5.63 3.52 0.04
N HIS A 149 -4.89 3.60 -1.06
CA HIS A 149 -5.29 3.04 -2.35
C HIS A 149 -4.61 1.69 -2.55
N LEU A 150 -5.37 0.68 -2.98
CA LEU A 150 -4.84 -0.59 -3.48
C LEU A 150 -4.76 -0.53 -5.00
N HIS A 151 -3.57 -0.23 -5.51
CA HIS A 151 -3.31 0.02 -6.91
C HIS A 151 -3.34 -1.26 -7.74
N GLY A 152 -4.15 -1.26 -8.81
CA GLY A 152 -4.35 -2.40 -9.70
C GLY A 152 -5.40 -3.39 -9.23
N GLY A 153 -6.09 -3.13 -8.12
CA GLY A 153 -7.17 -3.98 -7.62
C GLY A 153 -8.53 -3.64 -8.23
N HIS A 154 -9.38 -4.66 -8.36
CA HIS A 154 -10.80 -4.50 -8.71
C HIS A 154 -11.64 -4.70 -7.45
N HIS A 155 -12.00 -3.59 -6.81
CA HIS A 155 -12.72 -3.58 -5.54
C HIS A 155 -13.79 -2.47 -5.55
N PRO A 156 -14.71 -2.47 -4.56
CA PRO A 156 -15.75 -1.45 -4.49
C PRO A 156 -15.11 -0.06 -4.37
N SER A 157 -15.72 0.95 -5.00
CA SER A 157 -15.20 2.34 -5.00
C SER A 157 -14.88 2.88 -3.59
N ARG A 158 -15.61 2.39 -2.59
CA ARG A 158 -15.38 2.77 -1.19
C ARG A 158 -14.05 2.27 -0.63
N SER A 159 -13.53 1.18 -1.17
CA SER A 159 -12.25 0.59 -0.82
C SER A 159 -11.12 0.98 -1.78
N ASP A 160 -11.39 1.90 -2.71
CA ASP A 160 -10.40 2.35 -3.70
C ASP A 160 -9.42 3.39 -3.15
N GLY A 161 -9.68 4.01 -2.00
CA GLY A 161 -8.78 5.02 -1.46
C GLY A 161 -9.01 6.40 -2.07
N PHE A 162 -10.28 6.82 -2.17
CA PHE A 162 -10.64 8.15 -2.63
C PHE A 162 -9.86 9.23 -1.86
N PRO A 163 -9.31 10.25 -2.54
CA PRO A 163 -8.25 11.10 -1.97
C PRO A 163 -8.73 12.11 -0.92
N ASP A 164 -10.04 12.30 -0.74
CA ASP A 164 -10.63 13.25 0.21
C ASP A 164 -12.02 12.76 0.70
N ASN A 165 -12.63 13.47 1.63
CA ASN A 165 -14.02 13.24 1.99
C ASN A 165 -14.97 13.91 0.98
N ILE A 166 -16.00 13.20 0.51
CA ILE A 166 -16.97 13.71 -0.48
C ILE A 166 -18.16 14.43 0.21
N ASN A 167 -17.92 14.95 1.40
CA ASN A 167 -18.94 15.46 2.31
C ASN A 167 -19.62 16.78 1.88
N SER A 168 -19.09 17.50 0.89
CA SER A 168 -19.62 18.82 0.49
C SER A 168 -20.27 18.89 -0.90
N PHE A 169 -20.13 17.86 -1.74
CA PHE A 169 -20.67 17.90 -3.11
C PHE A 169 -22.07 17.28 -3.24
N PHE A 170 -22.46 16.38 -2.33
CA PHE A 170 -23.71 15.59 -2.48
C PHE A 170 -24.52 15.37 -1.18
N ASP A 171 -24.05 15.83 -0.01
CA ASP A 171 -24.64 15.42 1.27
C ASP A 171 -24.34 16.38 2.44
N ASP A 172 -25.08 17.49 2.49
CA ASP A 172 -25.00 18.51 3.56
C ASP A 172 -25.24 17.94 4.98
N ASN A 173 -25.91 16.79 5.09
CA ASN A 173 -26.24 16.16 6.36
C ASN A 173 -25.25 15.06 6.80
N LYS A 174 -24.19 14.79 6.02
CA LYS A 174 -23.20 13.72 6.28
C LYS A 174 -23.83 12.34 6.52
N THR A 175 -24.95 12.05 5.86
CA THR A 175 -25.74 10.82 6.02
C THR A 175 -25.42 9.73 5.00
N SER A 176 -24.73 10.07 3.92
CA SER A 176 -24.34 9.16 2.84
C SER A 176 -23.26 8.19 3.30
N ARG A 177 -23.19 7.00 2.71
CA ARG A 177 -22.09 6.04 2.95
C ARG A 177 -20.73 6.52 2.41
N PHE A 178 -20.67 7.73 1.85
CA PHE A 178 -19.48 8.34 1.22
C PHE A 178 -18.96 9.58 1.98
N HIS A 179 -19.48 9.85 3.19
CA HIS A 179 -19.13 11.04 3.96
C HIS A 179 -17.73 11.01 4.58
N ARG A 180 -17.08 9.85 4.65
CA ARG A 180 -15.77 9.68 5.31
C ARG A 180 -14.95 8.58 4.64
N PHE A 181 -13.81 8.96 4.07
CA PHE A 181 -12.75 8.07 3.56
C PHE A 181 -11.41 8.37 4.23
N VAL A 182 -11.20 9.64 4.58
CA VAL A 182 -9.97 10.11 5.21
C VAL A 182 -9.98 9.73 6.69
N SER A 183 -8.92 9.04 7.12
CA SER A 183 -8.65 8.76 8.52
C SER A 183 -7.76 9.86 9.10
N GLU A 184 -8.32 10.62 10.03
CA GLU A 184 -7.56 11.52 10.90
C GLU A 184 -6.75 10.72 11.94
N PRO A 185 -5.77 11.32 12.63
CA PRO A 185 -5.03 10.66 13.70
C PRO A 185 -5.93 9.97 14.72
N GLY A 186 -5.65 8.70 15.01
CA GLY A 186 -6.41 7.83 15.90
C GLY A 186 -7.67 7.20 15.27
N GLN A 187 -7.97 7.50 14.00
CA GLN A 187 -9.10 6.89 13.29
C GLN A 187 -8.66 5.67 12.46
N SER A 188 -9.62 4.79 12.20
CA SER A 188 -9.45 3.65 11.31
C SER A 188 -10.47 3.67 10.18
N TYR A 189 -10.08 3.03 9.08
CA TYR A 189 -10.92 2.73 7.93
C TYR A 189 -10.79 1.26 7.55
N ASP A 190 -11.91 0.63 7.20
CA ASP A 190 -11.95 -0.76 6.76
C ASP A 190 -12.04 -0.80 5.23
N TYR A 191 -11.03 -1.38 4.60
CA TYR A 191 -10.99 -1.63 3.16
C TYR A 191 -11.40 -3.07 2.87
N CYS A 192 -12.33 -3.25 1.95
CA CYS A 192 -12.88 -4.54 1.56
C CYS A 192 -12.35 -4.90 0.18
N TYR A 193 -11.57 -5.97 0.09
CA TYR A 193 -11.02 -6.47 -1.16
C TYR A 193 -11.62 -7.86 -1.44
N PRO A 194 -12.67 -7.96 -2.29
CA PRO A 194 -13.33 -9.24 -2.55
C PRO A 194 -12.43 -10.27 -3.21
N LEU A 195 -11.42 -9.81 -3.97
CA LEU A 195 -10.51 -10.65 -4.76
C LEU A 195 -11.27 -11.60 -5.69
N LEU A 196 -12.29 -11.05 -6.36
CA LEU A 196 -13.10 -11.74 -7.35
C LEU A 196 -12.75 -11.24 -8.74
N ASP A 197 -13.07 -12.05 -9.75
CA ASP A 197 -12.84 -11.68 -11.14
C ASP A 197 -13.54 -10.34 -11.46
N PRO A 198 -12.86 -9.43 -12.19
CA PRO A 198 -13.46 -8.20 -12.71
C PRO A 198 -14.84 -8.42 -13.29
N GLY A 199 -15.78 -7.50 -13.08
CA GLY A 199 -17.16 -7.68 -13.51
C GLY A 199 -18.02 -8.58 -12.60
N PHE A 200 -17.49 -9.02 -11.45
CA PHE A 200 -18.27 -9.74 -10.42
C PHE A 200 -19.54 -9.00 -9.97
N SER A 201 -19.57 -7.67 -10.10
CA SER A 201 -20.74 -6.83 -9.77
C SER A 201 -21.70 -6.62 -10.94
N THR A 202 -21.31 -6.95 -12.18
CA THR A 202 -22.05 -6.69 -13.42
C THR A 202 -22.53 -7.97 -14.13
N HIS A 203 -22.39 -9.14 -13.49
CA HIS A 203 -22.78 -10.50 -13.95
C HIS A 203 -21.92 -11.14 -15.05
N GLU A 204 -20.97 -10.42 -15.64
CA GLU A 204 -19.99 -11.00 -16.58
C GLU A 204 -18.60 -10.93 -15.94
N ALA A 205 -18.23 -12.02 -15.26
CA ALA A 205 -16.89 -12.16 -14.71
C ALA A 205 -15.87 -12.29 -15.85
N ASP A 206 -14.84 -11.45 -15.85
CA ASP A 206 -13.77 -11.41 -16.83
C ASP A 206 -12.42 -11.69 -16.16
N ALA A 207 -11.89 -12.88 -16.38
CA ALA A 207 -10.60 -13.30 -15.85
C ALA A 207 -9.40 -12.69 -16.61
N THR A 208 -9.60 -11.95 -17.70
CA THR A 208 -8.51 -11.41 -18.52
C THR A 208 -7.79 -10.22 -17.88
N GLU A 209 -8.42 -9.57 -16.91
CA GLU A 209 -7.86 -8.48 -16.11
C GLU A 209 -7.57 -8.91 -14.65
N ARG A 210 -7.35 -10.21 -14.40
CA ARG A 210 -6.96 -10.68 -13.06
C ARG A 210 -5.70 -9.98 -12.58
N PRO A 211 -5.71 -9.43 -11.35
CA PRO A 211 -4.55 -8.74 -10.84
C PRO A 211 -3.54 -9.76 -10.30
N SER A 212 -2.24 -9.43 -10.36
CA SER A 212 -1.15 -10.29 -9.88
C SER A 212 -0.26 -9.54 -8.90
N THR A 213 0.60 -8.63 -9.38
CA THR A 213 1.43 -7.78 -8.51
C THR A 213 0.75 -6.43 -8.30
N LEU A 214 0.12 -6.25 -7.15
CA LEU A 214 -0.46 -4.98 -6.70
C LEU A 214 0.45 -4.38 -5.63
N TRP A 215 0.14 -3.14 -5.30
CA TRP A 215 0.77 -2.44 -4.18
C TRP A 215 -0.25 -1.50 -3.56
N TYR A 216 -0.11 -1.25 -2.27
CA TYR A 216 -0.96 -0.33 -1.55
C TYR A 216 -0.13 0.85 -1.05
N HIS A 217 -0.70 2.05 -1.10
CA HIS A 217 0.00 3.27 -0.75
C HIS A 217 -0.96 4.38 -0.29
N ASP A 218 -0.43 5.38 0.41
CA ASP A 218 -1.23 6.57 0.74
C ASP A 218 -1.66 7.30 -0.54
N HIS A 219 -2.87 7.85 -0.52
CA HIS A 219 -3.51 8.50 -1.65
C HIS A 219 -4.23 9.79 -1.24
N PHE A 220 -3.80 10.45 -0.16
CA PHE A 220 -4.45 11.68 0.30
C PHE A 220 -4.22 12.83 -0.68
N PHE A 221 -5.28 13.62 -0.92
CA PHE A 221 -5.28 14.76 -1.84
C PHE A 221 -4.14 15.73 -1.52
N ASP A 222 -3.45 16.23 -2.56
CA ASP A 222 -2.26 17.10 -2.50
C ASP A 222 -0.99 16.52 -1.82
N PHE A 223 -1.09 15.48 -0.99
CA PHE A 223 0.03 14.97 -0.18
C PHE A 223 0.42 13.52 -0.47
N THR A 224 -0.20 12.86 -1.45
CA THR A 224 0.15 11.50 -1.89
C THR A 224 1.66 11.35 -2.08
N GLY A 225 2.30 12.23 -2.87
CA GLY A 225 3.74 12.16 -3.13
C GLY A 225 4.59 12.22 -1.86
N PRO A 226 4.49 13.28 -1.04
CA PRO A 226 5.21 13.38 0.22
C PRO A 226 4.95 12.22 1.19
N ASN A 227 3.71 11.77 1.34
CA ASN A 227 3.33 10.67 2.22
C ASN A 227 3.95 9.34 1.77
N VAL A 228 3.88 9.02 0.47
CA VAL A 228 4.54 7.83 -0.11
C VAL A 228 6.07 7.95 -0.04
N TYR A 229 6.64 9.14 -0.24
CA TYR A 229 8.07 9.39 -0.06
C TYR A 229 8.51 9.15 1.39
N ARG A 230 7.64 9.35 2.39
CA ARG A 230 7.98 8.99 3.77
C ARG A 230 7.99 7.50 4.05
N GLY A 231 7.45 6.66 3.17
CA GLY A 231 7.49 5.19 3.32
C GLY A 231 6.14 4.50 3.31
N LEU A 232 5.04 5.22 3.06
CA LEU A 232 3.68 4.68 3.05
C LEU A 232 3.37 3.91 1.76
N ALA A 233 4.03 2.76 1.62
CA ALA A 233 3.80 1.81 0.55
C ALA A 233 4.04 0.37 1.02
N GLY A 234 3.41 -0.61 0.38
CA GLY A 234 3.67 -2.03 0.57
C GLY A 234 3.15 -2.87 -0.59
N PHE A 235 3.61 -4.12 -0.67
CA PHE A 235 3.20 -5.04 -1.73
C PHE A 235 1.89 -5.74 -1.38
N PHE A 236 1.11 -6.02 -2.40
CA PHE A 236 -0.08 -6.84 -2.30
C PHE A 236 -0.09 -7.82 -3.47
N LEU A 237 0.41 -9.04 -3.23
CA LEU A 237 0.59 -10.07 -4.25
C LEU A 237 -0.63 -10.98 -4.27
N VAL A 238 -1.23 -11.12 -5.45
CA VAL A 238 -2.43 -11.89 -5.71
C VAL A 238 -2.08 -13.09 -6.58
N PHE A 239 -2.40 -14.27 -6.07
CA PHE A 239 -2.22 -15.55 -6.73
C PHE A 239 -3.58 -16.10 -7.17
N ASP A 240 -3.58 -17.10 -8.05
CA ASP A 240 -4.80 -17.78 -8.49
C ASP A 240 -4.58 -19.29 -8.70
N ASP A 241 -5.43 -19.93 -9.51
CA ASP A 241 -5.30 -21.36 -9.84
C ASP A 241 -4.21 -21.66 -10.87
N LEU A 242 -3.76 -20.66 -11.63
CA LEU A 242 -2.69 -20.77 -12.61
C LEU A 242 -1.35 -20.34 -12.00
N ASP A 243 -1.25 -19.10 -11.53
CA ASP A 243 -0.09 -18.64 -10.76
C ASP A 243 -0.33 -18.92 -9.27
N THR A 244 0.03 -20.13 -8.86
CA THR A 244 -0.30 -20.63 -7.52
C THR A 244 0.70 -20.19 -6.44
N GLY A 245 1.78 -19.47 -6.80
CA GLY A 245 2.88 -19.16 -5.88
C GLY A 245 3.62 -20.42 -5.36
N ASN A 246 3.49 -21.54 -6.08
CA ASN A 246 4.04 -22.84 -5.71
C ASN A 246 4.62 -23.53 -6.96
N GLU A 247 5.93 -23.84 -6.93
CA GLU A 247 6.64 -24.45 -8.06
C GLU A 247 6.16 -25.87 -8.42
N ALA A 248 5.38 -26.52 -7.57
CA ALA A 248 4.84 -27.86 -7.81
C ALA A 248 3.41 -27.85 -8.40
N THR A 249 2.76 -26.69 -8.49
CA THR A 249 1.37 -26.57 -8.95
C THR A 249 1.18 -25.43 -9.93
N GLY A 250 0.08 -25.45 -10.69
CA GLY A 250 -0.24 -24.42 -11.67
C GLY A 250 0.84 -24.30 -12.76
N LEU A 251 1.29 -23.07 -13.02
CA LEU A 251 2.31 -22.73 -14.02
C LEU A 251 3.74 -23.12 -13.60
N MET A 252 3.96 -23.53 -12.36
CA MET A 252 5.27 -23.94 -11.84
C MET A 252 6.36 -22.85 -12.03
N LEU A 253 5.97 -21.58 -11.92
CA LEU A 253 6.91 -20.45 -11.96
C LEU A 253 7.84 -20.48 -10.75
N PRO A 254 9.07 -19.94 -10.86
CA PRO A 254 9.98 -19.83 -9.72
C PRO A 254 9.30 -19.11 -8.56
N SER A 255 9.24 -19.76 -7.40
CA SER A 255 8.57 -19.24 -6.19
C SER A 255 9.35 -19.67 -4.94
N ASN A 256 8.94 -20.76 -4.29
CA ASN A 256 9.70 -21.42 -3.22
C ASN A 256 9.82 -22.91 -3.55
N LYS A 257 11.02 -23.49 -3.52
CA LYS A 257 11.23 -24.90 -3.90
C LYS A 257 10.54 -25.87 -2.93
N PHE A 258 9.69 -26.74 -3.49
CA PHE A 258 9.18 -27.93 -2.80
C PHE A 258 10.09 -29.12 -3.09
N THR A 259 10.53 -29.83 -2.04
CA THR A 259 11.14 -31.16 -2.19
C THR A 259 10.11 -32.24 -1.86
N SER A 260 10.42 -33.50 -2.18
CA SER A 260 9.60 -34.67 -1.77
C SER A 260 9.34 -34.80 -0.25
N GLN A 261 9.98 -33.95 0.58
CA GLN A 261 9.86 -33.93 2.03
C GLN A 261 9.15 -32.66 2.57
N GLY A 262 8.65 -31.78 1.68
CA GLY A 262 8.00 -30.51 2.03
C GLY A 262 8.73 -29.28 1.49
N VAL A 263 8.29 -28.10 1.94
CA VAL A 263 8.95 -26.80 1.65
C VAL A 263 10.33 -26.81 2.31
N THR A 264 11.40 -26.63 1.54
CA THR A 264 12.75 -26.48 2.09
C THR A 264 13.23 -25.05 1.85
N ASN A 265 13.64 -24.36 2.91
CA ASN A 265 14.24 -23.02 2.84
C ASN A 265 15.74 -23.07 2.46
N ASP A 266 16.28 -24.23 2.11
CA ASP A 266 17.72 -24.49 1.95
C ASP A 266 18.34 -23.87 0.69
N VAL A 267 17.50 -23.50 -0.27
CA VAL A 267 17.80 -22.65 -1.42
C VAL A 267 16.72 -21.58 -1.39
N GLY A 268 17.12 -20.33 -1.10
CA GLY A 268 16.19 -19.25 -0.73
C GLY A 268 15.08 -18.94 -1.74
N PRO A 269 14.16 -18.02 -1.39
CA PRO A 269 13.02 -17.68 -2.25
C PRO A 269 13.47 -17.21 -3.65
N PHE A 270 12.74 -17.63 -4.69
CA PHE A 270 12.97 -17.25 -6.09
C PHE A 270 11.98 -16.19 -6.58
N ASP A 271 10.82 -16.06 -5.91
CA ASP A 271 9.90 -14.94 -6.08
C ASP A 271 10.25 -13.84 -5.06
N ILE A 272 10.89 -12.78 -5.57
CA ILE A 272 11.44 -11.67 -4.77
C ILE A 272 10.75 -10.37 -5.19
N PRO A 273 9.92 -9.76 -4.32
CA PRO A 273 9.32 -8.47 -4.60
C PRO A 273 10.40 -7.37 -4.57
N LEU A 274 10.51 -6.60 -5.65
CA LEU A 274 11.48 -5.52 -5.80
C LEU A 274 10.78 -4.18 -5.99
N VAL A 275 10.97 -3.28 -5.03
CA VAL A 275 10.59 -1.86 -5.18
C VAL A 275 11.84 -1.05 -5.49
N LEU A 276 11.71 -0.09 -6.40
CA LEU A 276 12.73 0.92 -6.67
C LEU A 276 12.15 2.27 -6.27
N GLN A 277 12.85 2.96 -5.37
CA GLN A 277 12.47 4.30 -4.93
C GLN A 277 13.74 5.12 -4.75
N ASP A 278 13.86 6.19 -5.54
CA ASP A 278 14.86 7.21 -5.33
C ASP A 278 14.43 8.16 -4.20
N LYS A 279 15.43 8.68 -3.48
CA LYS A 279 15.27 9.56 -2.32
C LYS A 279 16.24 10.72 -2.44
#